data_AF-A0A842Y4B2-F1
#
_entry.id   AF-A0A842Y4B2-F1
#
_cell.length_a   1.000
_cell.length_b   1.000
_cell.length_c   1.000
_cell.angle_alpha   90.00
_cell.angle_beta   90.00
_cell.angle_gamma   90.00
#
_symmetry.space_group_name_H-M   'P 1'
#
loop_
_entity.id
_entity.type
_entity.pdbx_description
1 polymer ?
#
loop_
_entity_poly.entity_id
_entity_poly.type
_entity_poly.pdbx_seq_one_letter_code
_entity_poly.pdbx_strand_id
1 'polypeptide(L)'
;MTLNNLLRNRADIENGMRQLIGRPIMVTELDLFALPCGCSGLTANTRGLLVDDLEIFESHILKLLEDISQSFEVPSKFVFARIIPGTQEIASLNMRNLCPHCYADFSTTSGNRPRPDIYILQLIKRKR
;
A
#
# COMPACT_ATOMS: atom_id res chain seq x y z
N MET A 1 -8.15 -15.09 11.54
CA MET A 1 -6.87 -14.42 11.25
C MET A 1 -5.97 -14.47 12.49
N THR A 2 -4.73 -14.93 12.37
CA THR A 2 -3.81 -15.10 13.53
C THR A 2 -2.65 -14.12 13.45
N LEU A 3 -2.08 -13.74 14.61
CA LEU A 3 -0.88 -12.90 14.69
C LEU A 3 0.31 -13.47 13.88
N ASN A 4 0.41 -14.80 13.83
CA ASN A 4 1.43 -15.49 13.03
C ASN A 4 1.32 -15.18 11.53
N ASN A 5 0.10 -14.99 11.01
CA ASN A 5 -0.09 -14.59 9.62
C ASN A 5 0.40 -13.15 9.38
N LEU A 6 0.16 -12.22 10.32
CA LEU A 6 0.69 -10.85 10.23
C LEU A 6 2.22 -10.85 10.23
N LEU A 7 2.85 -11.60 11.13
CA LEU A 7 4.31 -11.70 11.20
C LEU A 7 4.91 -12.27 9.90
N ARG A 8 4.31 -13.33 9.36
CA ARG A 8 4.76 -13.93 8.09
C ARG A 8 4.63 -12.97 6.92
N ASN A 9 3.44 -12.40 6.71
CA ASN A 9 3.20 -11.49 5.59
C ASN A 9 4.07 -10.22 5.67
N ARG A 10 4.32 -9.67 6.87
CA ARG A 10 5.26 -8.56 7.05
C ARG A 10 6.66 -8.94 6.57
N ALA A 11 7.14 -10.14 6.92
CA ALA A 11 8.43 -10.63 6.47
C ALA A 11 8.45 -10.89 4.95
N ASP A 12 7.36 -11.41 4.38
CA ASP A 12 7.24 -11.66 2.94
C ASP A 12 7.27 -10.36 2.13
N ILE A 13 6.58 -9.30 2.60
CA ILE A 13 6.69 -7.96 1.98
C ILE A 13 8.14 -7.48 2.03
N GLU A 14 8.79 -7.55 3.20
CA GLU A 14 10.16 -7.07 3.36
C GLU A 14 11.15 -7.81 2.45
N ASN A 15 11.06 -9.14 2.42
CA ASN A 15 11.95 -9.98 1.61
C ASN A 15 11.66 -9.81 0.11
N GLY A 16 10.39 -9.75 -0.30
CA GLY A 16 10.00 -9.51 -1.69
C GLY A 16 10.51 -8.16 -2.20
N MET A 17 10.38 -7.10 -1.39
CA MET A 17 10.91 -5.78 -1.72
C MET A 17 12.44 -5.77 -1.84
N ARG A 18 13.14 -6.40 -0.89
CA ARG A 18 14.61 -6.53 -0.96
C ARG A 18 15.07 -7.27 -2.20
N GLN A 19 14.37 -8.35 -2.57
CA GLN A 19 14.69 -9.13 -3.76
C GLN A 19 14.46 -8.35 -5.05
N LEU A 20 13.35 -7.60 -5.14
CA LEU A 20 13.02 -6.80 -6.32
C LEU A 20 13.98 -5.63 -6.52
N ILE A 21 14.33 -4.93 -5.43
CA ILE A 21 15.03 -3.64 -5.52
C ILE A 21 16.55 -3.81 -5.35
N GLY A 22 17.00 -4.90 -4.72
CA GLY A 22 18.43 -5.21 -4.58
C GLY A 22 19.17 -4.37 -3.54
N ARG A 23 18.44 -3.74 -2.61
CA ARG A 23 19.02 -2.93 -1.52
C ARG A 23 18.25 -3.10 -0.20
N PRO A 24 18.83 -2.71 0.96
CA PRO A 24 18.15 -2.84 2.23
C PRO A 24 16.86 -2.03 2.30
N ILE A 25 15.74 -2.74 2.48
CA ILE A 25 14.41 -2.19 2.78
C ILE A 25 13.93 -2.85 4.07
N MET A 26 13.22 -2.10 4.90
CA MET A 26 12.65 -2.61 6.15
C MET A 26 11.15 -2.35 6.17
N VAL A 27 10.38 -3.36 6.56
CA VAL A 27 8.96 -3.20 6.90
C VAL A 27 8.88 -3.20 8.42
N THR A 28 8.85 -2.01 9.02
CA THR A 28 8.92 -1.85 10.47
C THR A 28 7.69 -2.40 11.19
N GLU A 29 6.53 -2.33 10.52
CA GLU A 29 5.24 -2.73 11.09
C GLU A 29 4.26 -3.09 9.97
N LEU A 30 3.34 -4.01 10.24
CA LEU A 30 2.20 -4.32 9.40
C LEU A 30 0.92 -4.28 10.24
N ASP A 31 0.08 -3.29 9.96
CA ASP A 31 -1.17 -3.05 10.68
C ASP A 31 -2.35 -3.56 9.90
N LEU A 32 -3.26 -4.26 10.57
CA LEU A 32 -4.63 -4.49 10.08
C LEU A 32 -5.57 -3.60 10.87
N PHE A 33 -6.41 -2.83 10.18
CA PHE A 33 -7.22 -1.82 10.83
C PHE A 33 -8.65 -1.73 10.28
N ALA A 34 -9.53 -1.17 11.12
CA ALA A 34 -10.86 -0.69 10.77
C ALA A 34 -11.05 0.71 11.39
N LEU A 35 -11.34 1.70 10.54
CA LEU A 35 -11.46 3.10 10.90
C LEU A 35 -12.94 3.49 11.13
N PRO A 36 -13.21 4.51 11.96
CA PRO A 36 -14.58 4.95 12.25
C PRO A 36 -15.35 5.46 11.02
N CYS A 37 -14.67 5.92 9.97
CA CYS A 37 -15.32 6.32 8.72
C CYS A 37 -15.82 5.13 7.87
N GLY A 38 -15.54 3.89 8.30
CA GLY A 38 -15.88 2.66 7.56
C GLY A 38 -14.80 2.20 6.58
N CYS A 39 -13.65 2.90 6.51
CA CYS A 39 -12.49 2.39 5.78
C CYS A 39 -11.81 1.27 6.58
N SER A 40 -11.30 0.26 5.89
CA SER A 40 -10.52 -0.82 6.48
C SER A 40 -9.37 -1.21 5.56
N GLY A 41 -8.38 -1.92 6.08
CA GLY A 41 -7.23 -2.27 5.27
C GLY A 41 -6.01 -2.72 6.02
N LEU A 42 -4.92 -2.73 5.28
CA LEU A 42 -3.57 -3.00 5.75
C LEU A 42 -2.68 -1.78 5.50
N THR A 43 -1.74 -1.55 6.41
CA THR A 43 -0.65 -0.59 6.24
C THR A 43 0.66 -1.26 6.59
N ALA A 44 1.60 -1.25 5.63
CA ALA A 44 2.98 -1.67 5.85
C ALA A 44 3.84 -0.40 6.00
N ASN A 45 4.34 -0.16 7.21
CA ASN A 45 5.23 0.97 7.47
C ASN A 45 6.65 0.59 7.01
N THR A 46 7.24 1.43 6.17
CA THR A 46 8.49 1.11 5.45
C THR A 46 9.61 2.08 5.78
N ARG A 47 10.85 1.61 5.66
CA ARG A 47 12.06 2.43 5.61
C ARG A 47 12.95 1.98 4.47
N GLY A 48 13.63 2.95 3.86
CA GLY A 48 14.55 2.72 2.76
C GLY A 48 13.86 2.70 1.40
N LEU A 49 12.57 2.41 1.26
CA LEU A 49 11.88 2.44 -0.04
C LEU A 49 11.76 3.89 -0.58
N LEU A 50 12.03 4.09 -1.87
CA LEU A 50 11.96 5.38 -2.54
C LEU A 50 10.85 5.39 -3.60
N VAL A 51 10.42 6.59 -3.99
CA VAL A 51 9.43 6.81 -5.05
C VAL A 51 9.92 6.22 -6.38
N ASP A 52 11.20 6.38 -6.72
CA ASP A 52 11.74 5.89 -7.99
C ASP A 52 11.67 4.35 -8.09
N ASP A 53 11.89 3.61 -6.99
CA ASP A 53 11.72 2.14 -7.03
C ASP A 53 10.25 1.78 -7.24
N LEU A 54 9.34 2.56 -6.66
CA LEU A 54 7.91 2.36 -6.80
C LEU A 54 7.47 2.52 -8.25
N GLU A 55 7.99 3.53 -8.95
CA GLU A 55 7.68 3.80 -10.36
C GLU A 55 8.29 2.75 -11.30
N ILE A 56 9.52 2.30 -11.03
CA ILE A 56 10.21 1.28 -11.84
C ILE A 56 9.58 -0.11 -11.67
N PHE A 57 9.26 -0.49 -10.43
CA PHE A 57 8.77 -1.82 -10.09
C PHE A 57 7.27 -1.87 -9.80
N GLU A 58 6.51 -0.87 -10.25
CA GLU A 58 5.09 -0.65 -9.93
C GLU A 58 4.25 -1.93 -10.01
N SER A 59 4.34 -2.64 -11.14
CA SER A 59 3.55 -3.86 -11.39
C SER A 59 3.90 -5.01 -10.44
N HIS A 60 5.18 -5.17 -10.10
CA HIS A 60 5.66 -6.24 -9.22
C HIS A 60 5.31 -5.94 -7.77
N ILE A 61 5.45 -4.68 -7.36
CA ILE A 61 5.05 -4.19 -6.03
C ILE A 61 3.54 -4.34 -5.86
N LEU A 62 2.75 -3.90 -6.83
CA LEU A 62 1.30 -4.04 -6.79
C LEU A 62 0.90 -5.51 -6.63
N LYS A 63 1.48 -6.41 -7.44
CA LYS A 63 1.19 -7.84 -7.36
C LYS A 63 1.52 -8.43 -5.98
N LEU A 64 2.69 -8.09 -5.42
CA LEU A 64 3.07 -8.50 -4.07
C LEU A 64 2.05 -8.03 -3.03
N LEU A 65 1.64 -6.76 -3.07
CA LEU A 65 0.69 -6.20 -2.12
C LEU A 65 -0.73 -6.79 -2.27
N GLU A 66 -1.15 -7.08 -3.50
CA GLU A 66 -2.42 -7.75 -3.79
C GLU A 66 -2.45 -9.17 -3.18
N ASP A 67 -1.39 -9.96 -3.42
CA ASP A 67 -1.29 -11.34 -2.90
C ASP A 67 -1.33 -11.36 -1.37
N ILE A 68 -0.64 -10.41 -0.73
CA ILE A 68 -0.71 -10.22 0.73
C ILE A 68 -2.13 -9.84 1.18
N SER A 69 -2.77 -8.88 0.51
CA SER A 69 -4.13 -8.43 0.87
C SER A 69 -5.16 -9.56 0.77
N GLN A 70 -5.01 -10.43 -0.23
CA GLN A 70 -5.86 -11.62 -0.43
C GLN A 70 -5.66 -12.65 0.68
N SER A 71 -4.42 -12.83 1.19
CA SER A 71 -4.14 -13.75 2.31
C SER A 71 -4.85 -13.34 3.61
N PHE A 72 -5.21 -12.06 3.73
CA PHE A 72 -5.99 -11.52 4.83
C PHE A 72 -7.49 -11.43 4.58
N GLU A 73 -7.98 -11.92 3.43
CA GLU A 73 -9.38 -11.76 3.00
C GLU A 73 -9.82 -10.29 2.95
N VAL A 74 -8.85 -9.37 2.75
CA VAL A 74 -9.09 -7.94 2.58
C VAL A 74 -8.74 -7.59 1.14
N PRO A 75 -9.60 -7.92 0.15
CA PRO A 75 -9.32 -7.58 -1.25
C PRO A 75 -9.25 -6.06 -1.37
N SER A 76 -8.05 -5.54 -1.58
CA SER A 76 -7.81 -4.11 -1.62
C SER A 76 -8.34 -3.52 -2.91
N LYS A 77 -9.14 -2.47 -2.80
CA LYS A 77 -9.64 -1.71 -3.97
C LYS A 77 -8.86 -0.43 -4.21
N PHE A 78 -8.00 -0.06 -3.26
CA PHE A 78 -7.19 1.13 -3.31
C PHE A 78 -5.82 0.85 -2.73
N VAL A 79 -4.80 0.83 -3.60
CA VAL A 79 -3.40 0.60 -3.23
C VAL A 79 -2.62 1.88 -3.49
N PHE A 80 -1.93 2.38 -2.48
CA PHE A 80 -1.15 3.61 -2.59
C PHE A 80 0.03 3.63 -1.63
N ALA A 81 1.06 4.38 -2.00
CA ALA A 81 2.20 4.70 -1.15
C ALA A 81 2.02 6.09 -0.54
N ARG A 82 2.44 6.24 0.72
CA ARG A 82 2.54 7.54 1.38
C ARG A 82 3.98 8.02 1.33
N ILE A 83 4.19 9.21 0.77
CA ILE A 83 5.50 9.83 0.65
C ILE A 83 5.76 10.71 1.88
N ILE A 84 6.98 10.67 2.43
CA ILE A 84 7.39 11.61 3.46
C ILE A 84 7.50 13.01 2.82
N PRO A 85 6.76 14.02 3.32
CA PRO A 85 6.78 15.35 2.71
C PRO A 85 8.18 15.94 2.61
N GLY A 86 8.54 16.42 1.42
CA GLY A 86 9.84 17.01 1.14
C GLY A 86 10.97 16.01 0.87
N THR A 87 10.68 14.71 0.77
CA THR A 87 11.67 13.68 0.42
C THR A 87 11.15 12.76 -0.70
N GLN A 88 11.99 11.84 -1.15
CA GLN A 88 11.58 10.73 -2.04
C GLN A 88 11.29 9.44 -1.25
N GLU A 89 11.29 9.47 0.08
CA GLU A 89 11.10 8.28 0.89
C GLU A 89 9.62 7.90 1.00
N ILE A 90 9.35 6.61 0.90
CA ILE A 90 8.03 6.02 1.15
C ILE A 90 7.93 5.67 2.64
N ALA A 91 7.01 6.36 3.31
CA ALA A 91 6.68 6.12 4.72
C ALA A 91 5.90 4.82 4.90
N SER A 92 4.95 4.54 3.99
CA SER A 92 4.14 3.34 4.07
C SER A 92 3.49 2.95 2.75
N LEU A 93 3.23 1.65 2.61
CA LEU A 93 2.39 1.07 1.56
C LEU A 93 1.04 0.72 2.17
N ASN A 94 -0.03 1.08 1.48
CA ASN A 94 -1.39 1.01 2.01
C ASN A 94 -2.28 0.23 1.04
N MET A 95 -3.01 -0.75 1.58
CA MET A 95 -3.99 -1.56 0.85
C MET A 95 -5.34 -1.39 1.54
N ARG A 96 -6.25 -0.60 0.96
CA ARG A 96 -7.46 -0.14 1.64
C ARG A 96 -8.73 -0.47 0.86
N ASN A 97 -9.78 -0.70 1.64
CA ASN A 97 -11.17 -0.61 1.23
C ASN A 97 -11.72 0.74 1.69
N LEU A 98 -11.96 1.63 0.74
CA LEU A 98 -12.49 2.96 1.02
C LEU A 98 -14.02 2.92 1.21
N CYS A 99 -14.50 3.62 2.24
CA CYS A 99 -15.91 3.95 2.37
C CYS A 99 -16.36 4.90 1.23
N PRO A 100 -17.67 5.06 0.98
CA PRO A 100 -18.17 5.92 -0.11
C PRO A 100 -17.65 7.37 -0.03
N HIS A 101 -17.52 7.91 1.19
CA HIS A 101 -17.04 9.28 1.40
C HIS A 101 -15.58 9.43 0.97
N CYS A 102 -14.66 8.64 1.54
CA CYS A 102 -13.24 8.72 1.17
C CYS A 102 -12.99 8.33 -0.29
N TYR A 103 -13.79 7.44 -0.88
CA TYR A 103 -13.66 7.09 -2.29
C TYR A 103 -13.93 8.28 -3.21
N ALA A 104 -14.87 9.17 -2.85
CA ALA A 104 -15.23 10.33 -3.66
C ALA A 104 -14.01 11.23 -3.92
N ASP A 105 -13.17 11.44 -2.90
CA ASP A 105 -11.96 12.29 -2.97
C ASP A 105 -10.95 11.82 -4.03
N PHE A 106 -10.87 10.50 -4.28
CA PHE A 106 -9.92 9.93 -5.23
C PHE A 106 -10.55 9.56 -6.57
N SER A 107 -11.86 9.33 -6.62
CA SER A 107 -12.56 8.81 -7.80
C SER A 107 -12.48 9.70 -9.04
N THR A 108 -12.34 11.01 -8.81
CA THR A 108 -12.27 12.06 -9.83
C THR A 108 -10.83 12.45 -10.19
N THR A 109 -9.84 11.97 -9.45
CA THR A 109 -8.43 12.28 -9.73
C THR A 109 -8.00 11.63 -11.05
N SER A 110 -7.26 12.40 -11.87
CA SER A 110 -6.49 11.90 -13.00
C SER A 110 -5.01 11.67 -12.63
N GLY A 111 -4.46 10.51 -12.97
CA GLY A 111 -3.06 10.18 -12.74
C GLY A 111 -2.76 9.58 -11.37
N ASN A 112 -1.47 9.31 -11.11
CA ASN A 112 -1.02 8.54 -9.95
C ASN A 112 -0.70 9.42 -8.74
N ARG A 113 -0.72 10.75 -8.84
CA ARG A 113 -0.38 11.67 -7.73
C ARG A 113 -1.51 12.68 -7.47
N PRO A 114 -2.58 12.28 -6.75
CA PRO A 114 -3.65 13.20 -6.36
C PRO A 114 -3.16 14.34 -5.47
N ARG A 115 -2.12 14.07 -4.67
CA ARG A 115 -1.57 14.96 -3.64
C ARG A 115 -0.07 14.74 -3.55
N PRO A 116 0.71 15.71 -3.02
CA PRO A 116 2.16 15.56 -2.86
C PRO A 116 2.58 14.39 -1.96
N ASP A 117 1.71 13.97 -1.04
CA ASP A 117 1.98 12.92 -0.04
C ASP A 117 1.49 11.52 -0.46
N ILE A 118 0.85 11.38 -1.64
CA ILE A 118 0.24 10.13 -2.09
C ILE A 118 0.70 9.79 -3.52
N TYR A 119 1.14 8.54 -3.68
CA TYR A 119 1.29 7.89 -4.97
C TYR A 119 0.32 6.71 -5.08
N ILE A 120 -0.67 6.79 -5.96
CA ILE A 120 -1.65 5.75 -6.24
C ILE A 120 -1.03 4.70 -7.17
N LEU A 121 -0.99 3.46 -6.70
CA LEU A 121 -0.64 2.28 -7.51
C LEU A 121 -1.89 1.69 -8.19
N GLN A 122 -3.03 1.73 -7.50
CA GLN A 122 -4.28 1.16 -8.01
C GLN A 122 -5.49 1.81 -7.34
N LEU A 123 -6.51 2.12 -8.14
CA LEU A 123 -7.84 2.43 -7.66
C LEU A 123 -8.88 1.71 -8.53
N ILE A 124 -9.52 0.68 -7.99
CA ILE A 124 -10.60 -0.02 -8.67
C ILE A 124 -11.85 0.86 -8.60
N LYS A 125 -12.21 1.45 -9.74
CA LYS A 125 -13.41 2.28 -9.81
C LYS A 125 -14.66 1.43 -9.67
N ARG A 126 -15.60 1.88 -8.82
CA ARG A 126 -16.92 1.25 -8.69
C ARG A 126 -17.65 1.39 -10.04
N LYS A 127 -18.17 0.28 -10.59
CA LYS A 127 -19.08 0.34 -11.73
C LYS A 127 -20.29 1.18 -11.31
N ARG A 128 -20.63 2.17 -12.13
CA ARG A 128 -21.87 2.95 -11.98
C ARG A 128 -23.07 2.06 -12.25
#